data_AF-A0AA37IKI3-F1
#
_entry.id   AF-A0AA37IKI3-F1
#
_cell.length_a   1.000
_cell.length_b   1.000
_cell.length_c   1.000
_cell.angle_alpha   90.00
_cell.angle_beta   90.00
_cell.angle_gamma   90.00
#
_symmetry.space_group_name_H-M   'P 1'
#
loop_
_entity.id
_entity.type
_entity.pdbx_description
1 polymer ?
#
loop_
_entity_poly.entity_id
_entity_poly.type
_entity_poly.pdbx_seq_one_letter_code
_entity_poly.pdbx_strand_id
1 'polypeptide(L)'
;MNKLKDIDGLFNGRHFDREVIILCVRWYLRYKLSFRDFAEMMAERGLSLVHTTIMRWVKRYTPEFVKRWNRFAAAAGQSGRVDETYVKIRG
;
A
#
# COMPACT_ATOMS: atom_id res chain seq x y z
N MET A 1 8.73 20.26 -6.37
CA MET A 1 8.97 18.81 -6.29
C MET A 1 8.98 18.40 -4.82
N ASN A 2 8.01 17.61 -4.33
CA ASN A 2 7.95 17.24 -2.91
C ASN A 2 9.13 16.35 -2.54
N LYS A 3 9.93 16.76 -1.55
CA LYS A 3 11.11 16.01 -1.07
C LYS A 3 10.65 14.63 -0.58
N LEU A 4 11.35 13.57 -1.01
CA LEU A 4 11.12 12.24 -0.44
C LEU A 4 11.54 12.24 1.02
N LYS A 5 10.76 11.57 1.86
CA LYS A 5 11.18 11.27 3.23
C LYS A 5 12.33 10.28 3.19
N ASP A 6 13.27 10.44 4.12
CA ASP A 6 14.26 9.42 4.39
C ASP A 6 13.59 8.07 4.75
N ILE A 7 14.19 6.96 4.32
CA ILE A 7 13.61 5.63 4.50
C ILE A 7 13.65 5.25 5.97
N ASP A 8 14.76 5.48 6.67
CA ASP A 8 14.90 5.09 8.07
C ASP A 8 14.02 5.98 8.97
N GLY A 9 13.96 7.27 8.69
CA GLY A 9 13.02 8.19 9.34
C GLY A 9 11.53 7.83 9.14
N LEU A 10 11.17 7.13 8.05
CA LEU A 10 9.78 6.77 7.76
C LEU A 10 9.25 5.66 8.68
N PHE A 11 10.12 4.75 9.09
CA PHE A 11 9.79 3.58 9.93
C PHE A 11 10.27 3.71 11.38
N ASN A 12 10.77 4.89 11.77
CA ASN A 12 11.21 5.11 13.14
C ASN A 12 10.05 4.96 14.14
N GLY A 13 10.32 4.32 15.29
CA GLY A 13 9.35 4.07 16.36
C GLY A 13 8.27 3.05 16.00
N ARG A 14 8.49 2.18 15.01
CA ARG A 14 7.55 1.09 14.68
C ARG A 14 7.93 -0.19 15.42
N HIS A 15 6.89 -0.87 15.90
CA HIS A 15 7.02 -2.17 16.57
C HIS A 15 7.37 -3.30 15.61
N PHE A 16 6.99 -3.18 14.33
CA PHE A 16 7.24 -4.20 13.31
C PHE A 16 8.36 -3.74 12.39
N ASP A 17 9.15 -4.72 11.94
CA ASP A 17 10.21 -4.49 10.96
C ASP A 17 9.67 -3.79 9.71
N ARG A 18 10.48 -2.86 9.19
CA ARG A 18 10.15 -2.10 7.98
C ARG A 18 9.80 -3.02 6.81
N GLU A 19 10.45 -4.17 6.70
CA GLU A 19 10.24 -5.13 5.62
C GLU A 19 8.86 -5.77 5.67
N VAL A 20 8.37 -6.13 6.87
CA VAL A 20 7.02 -6.65 7.08
C VAL A 20 5.98 -5.60 6.66
N ILE A 21 6.18 -4.35 7.07
CA ILE A 21 5.28 -3.25 6.72
C ILE A 21 5.27 -3.01 5.21
N ILE A 22 6.44 -2.95 4.59
CA ILE A 22 6.61 -2.76 3.13
C ILE A 22 5.94 -3.91 2.38
N LEU A 23 6.12 -5.15 2.83
CA LEU A 23 5.51 -6.33 2.21
C LEU A 23 3.99 -6.23 2.19
N CYS A 24 3.37 -5.96 3.34
CA CYS A 24 1.91 -5.85 3.46
C CYS A 24 1.35 -4.71 2.59
N VAL A 25 1.99 -3.53 2.62
CA VAL A 25 1.54 -2.38 1.82
C VAL A 25 1.70 -2.66 0.33
N ARG A 26 2.86 -3.22 -0.09
CA ARG A 26 3.11 -3.57 -1.49
C ARG A 26 2.11 -4.59 -2.00
N TRP A 27 1.83 -5.63 -1.22
CA TRP A 27 0.88 -6.66 -1.61
C TRP A 27 -0.54 -6.12 -1.70
N TYR A 28 -0.96 -5.27 -0.77
CA TYR A 28 -2.26 -4.59 -0.86
C TYR A 28 -2.38 -3.75 -2.12
N LEU A 29 -1.34 -3.01 -2.51
CA LEU A 29 -1.36 -2.19 -3.73
C LEU A 29 -1.32 -3.02 -5.02
N ARG A 30 -0.85 -4.27 -4.96
CA ARG A 30 -0.66 -5.14 -6.13
C ARG A 30 -1.81 -6.12 -6.35
N TYR A 31 -2.38 -6.68 -5.28
CA TYR A 31 -3.34 -7.77 -5.33
C TYR A 31 -4.70 -7.34 -4.81
N LYS A 32 -5.77 -7.94 -5.37
CA LYS A 32 -7.17 -7.69 -4.96
C LYS A 32 -7.55 -8.52 -3.72
N LEU A 33 -6.76 -8.42 -2.65
CA LEU A 33 -6.96 -9.15 -1.40
C LEU A 33 -7.59 -8.25 -0.33
N SER A 34 -8.41 -8.84 0.54
CA SER A 34 -8.98 -8.15 1.68
C SER A 34 -7.92 -7.96 2.79
N PHE A 35 -8.15 -7.00 3.70
CA PHE A 35 -7.26 -6.83 4.86
C PHE A 35 -7.27 -8.04 5.81
N ARG A 36 -8.34 -8.84 5.81
CA ARG A 36 -8.45 -10.07 6.61
C ARG A 36 -7.61 -11.18 5.99
N ASP A 37 -7.69 -11.34 4.68
CA ASP A 37 -6.88 -12.30 3.93
C ASP A 37 -5.39 -12.03 4.18
N PHE A 38 -4.97 -10.76 4.16
CA PHE A 38 -3.60 -10.41 4.52
C PHE A 38 -3.24 -10.77 5.97
N ALA A 39 -4.13 -10.55 6.93
CA ALA A 39 -3.87 -10.93 8.32
C ALA A 39 -3.68 -12.46 8.46
N GLU A 40 -4.50 -13.25 7.77
CA GLU A 40 -4.41 -14.72 7.75
C GLU A 40 -3.12 -15.19 7.09
N MET A 41 -2.76 -14.66 5.91
CA MET A 41 -1.50 -14.99 5.23
C MET A 41 -0.27 -14.63 6.06
N MET A 42 -0.34 -13.55 6.85
CA MET A 42 0.76 -13.16 7.73
C MET A 42 0.82 -14.06 8.97
N ALA A 43 -0.32 -14.54 9.47
CA ALA A 43 -0.36 -15.53 10.54
C ALA A 43 0.26 -16.87 10.12
N GLU A 44 0.02 -17.34 8.88
CA GLU A 44 0.69 -18.51 8.31
C GLU A 44 2.23 -18.36 8.26
N ARG A 45 2.71 -17.13 8.17
CA ARG A 45 4.15 -16.79 8.20
C ARG A 45 4.69 -16.55 9.62
N GLY A 46 3.90 -16.86 10.65
CA GLY A 46 4.27 -16.67 12.06
C GLY A 46 4.12 -15.23 12.56
N LEU A 47 3.50 -14.33 11.79
CA LEU A 47 3.32 -12.92 12.15
C LEU A 47 1.85 -12.66 12.51
N SER A 48 1.56 -12.62 13.82
CA SER A 48 0.22 -12.29 14.32
C SER A 48 -0.09 -10.80 14.12
N LEU A 49 -0.88 -10.48 13.10
CA LEU A 49 -1.29 -9.13 12.74
C LEU A 49 -2.81 -9.00 12.76
N VAL A 50 -3.32 -7.91 13.34
CA VAL A 50 -4.73 -7.55 13.19
C VAL A 50 -4.91 -6.82 11.85
N HIS A 51 -5.96 -7.15 11.09
CA HIS A 51 -6.29 -6.52 9.81
C HIS A 51 -6.32 -4.97 9.85
N THR A 52 -6.72 -4.38 10.98
CA THR A 52 -6.72 -2.91 11.18
C THR A 52 -5.32 -2.32 11.24
N THR A 53 -4.31 -3.07 11.68
CA THR A 53 -2.90 -2.67 11.64
C THR A 53 -2.43 -2.51 10.21
N ILE A 54 -2.77 -3.47 9.35
CA ILE A 54 -2.48 -3.45 7.91
C ILE A 54 -3.18 -2.27 7.25
N MET A 55 -4.47 -2.06 7.55
CA MET A 55 -5.24 -0.91 7.05
C MET A 55 -4.58 0.43 7.41
N ARG A 56 -4.11 0.59 8.66
CA ARG A 56 -3.40 1.81 9.11
C ARG A 56 -2.07 2.01 8.39
N TRP A 57 -1.33 0.93 8.13
CA TRP A 57 -0.09 0.99 7.36
C TRP A 57 -0.34 1.41 5.92
N VAL A 58 -1.30 0.78 5.24
CA VAL A 58 -1.69 1.14 3.88
C VAL A 58 -2.05 2.62 3.82
N LYS A 59 -2.94 3.10 4.70
CA LYS A 59 -3.32 4.52 4.73
C LYS A 59 -2.13 5.46 4.92
N ARG A 60 -1.15 5.08 5.75
CA ARG A 60 0.02 5.94 6.08
C ARG A 60 1.11 5.90 5.02
N TYR A 61 1.42 4.73 4.45
CA TYR A 61 2.59 4.55 3.59
C TYR A 61 2.29 4.62 2.09
N THR A 62 1.06 4.35 1.66
CA THR A 62 0.67 4.45 0.24
C THR A 62 1.10 5.76 -0.43
N PRO A 63 0.94 6.95 0.19
CA PRO A 63 1.40 8.19 -0.45
C PRO A 63 2.91 8.21 -0.73
N GLU A 64 3.73 7.62 0.14
CA GLU A 64 5.19 7.55 -0.03
C GLU A 64 5.58 6.53 -1.10
N PHE A 65 4.83 5.44 -1.25
CA PHE A 65 4.96 4.50 -2.36
C PHE A 65 4.63 5.17 -3.69
N VAL A 66 3.50 5.87 -3.78
CA VAL A 66 3.07 6.59 -4.99
C VAL A 66 4.10 7.64 -5.40
N LYS A 67 4.60 8.46 -4.47
CA LYS A 67 5.65 9.45 -4.76
C LYS A 67 6.93 8.83 -5.33
N ARG A 68 7.35 7.67 -4.81
CA ARG A 68 8.53 6.94 -5.29
C ARG A 68 8.26 6.32 -6.66
N TRP A 69 7.08 5.72 -6.83
CA TRP A 69 6.65 5.10 -8.09
C TRP A 69 6.54 6.11 -9.24
N ASN A 70 6.01 7.30 -8.98
CA ASN A 70 5.80 8.33 -9.99
C ASN A 70 7.08 8.80 -10.70
N ARG A 71 8.26 8.52 -10.14
CA ARG A 71 9.56 8.77 -10.80
C ARG A 71 9.83 7.82 -11.96
N PHE A 72 9.21 6.65 -11.92
CA PHE A 72 9.30 5.61 -12.95
C PHE A 72 8.07 5.58 -13.86
N ALA A 73 7.00 6.28 -13.47
CA ALA A 73 5.80 6.38 -14.28
C ALA A 73 6.08 7.24 -15.52
N ALA A 74 5.70 6.74 -16.70
CA ALA A 74 5.69 7.54 -17.91
C ALA A 74 4.70 8.70 -17.78
N ALA A 75 5.03 9.85 -18.37
CA ALA A 75 4.09 10.95 -18.47
C ALA A 75 2.85 10.48 -19.24
N ALA A 76 1.66 10.77 -18.71
CA ALA A 76 0.43 10.53 -19.44
C ALA A 76 0.44 11.37 -20.73
N GLY A 77 0.09 10.74 -21.87
CA GLY A 77 -0.01 11.43 -23.15
C GLY A 77 -1.18 12.42 -23.21
N GLN A 78 -1.25 13.18 -24.30
CA GLN A 78 -2.32 14.18 -24.51
C GLN A 78 -3.69 13.57 -24.83
N SER A 79 -3.75 12.29 -25.19
CA SER A 79 -4.99 11.57 -25.48
C SER A 79 -5.23 10.45 -24.48
N GLY A 80 -6.47 10.34 -24.00
CA GLY A 80 -6.93 9.29 -23.10
C GLY A 80 -8.07 8.49 -23.73
N ARG A 81 -8.19 7.21 -23.37
CA ARG A 81 -9.38 6.38 -23.60
C ARG A 81 -10.08 6.20 -22.26
N VAL A 82 -11.40 6.27 -22.27
CA VAL A 82 -12.23 6.15 -21.06
C VAL A 82 -13.17 4.97 -21.25
N ASP A 83 -13.10 4.02 -20.32
CA ASP A 83 -14.02 2.90 -20.22
C ASP A 83 -14.91 3.12 -18.98
N GLU A 84 -16.22 2.93 -19.13
CA GLU A 84 -17.17 3.04 -18.01
C GLU A 84 -17.36 1.67 -17.36
N THR A 85 -17.33 1.63 -16.03
CA THR A 85 -17.63 0.42 -15.26
C THR A 85 -18.50 0.80 -14.06
N TYR A 86 -19.67 0.17 -13.95
CA TYR A 86 -20.57 0.39 -12.83
C TYR A 86 -20.13 -0.44 -11.62
N VAL A 87 -19.80 0.25 -10.52
CA VAL A 87 -19.51 -0.38 -9.24
C VAL A 87 -20.58 0.05 -8.24
N LYS A 88 -21.34 -0.92 -7.73
CA LYS A 88 -22.37 -0.67 -6.72
C LYS A 88 -21.70 -0.40 -5.36
N ILE A 89 -21.82 0.82 -4.85
CA ILE A 89 -21.27 1.21 -3.55
C ILE A 89 -22.42 1.27 -2.54
N ARG A 90 -22.36 0.41 -1.51
CA ARG A 90 -23.28 0.40 -0.35
C ARG A 90 -24.77 0.12 -0.63
N GLY A 91 -25.08 -0.68 -1.65
CA GLY A 91 -26.44 -1.22 -1.85
C GLY A 91 -27.42 -0.23 -2.46
#